data_AF-A0ABD0RAI4-F1
#
_entry.id   AF-A0ABD0RAI4-F1
#
_cell.length_a   1.000
_cell.length_b   1.000
_cell.length_c   1.000
_cell.angle_alpha   90.00
_cell.angle_beta   90.00
_cell.angle_gamma   90.00
#
_symmetry.space_group_name_H-M   'P 1'
#
loop_
_entity.id
_entity.type
_entity.pdbx_description
1 polymer ?
#
loop_
_entity_poly.entity_id
_entity_poly.type
_entity_poly.pdbx_seq_one_letter_code
_entity_poly.pdbx_strand_id
1 'polypeptide(L)'
;LQVVLNSIIKAMVPLLHIALLVLFVIIIYAIIGLELFMGKMHKTCFFFKDGHKGQDFIFIICSFLASGIYSDRLTKSCFFSGPISEEKPAPCAPSSAHGRHCSPANITQCMMGWEGPNDGITNFDNFAFAMLTVFQCITMEGWTDVLYWVSLLQ
;
A
#
# COMPACT_ATOMS: atom_id res chain seq x y z
N LEU A 1 -0.54 -42.20 16.09
CA LEU A 1 -0.15 -40.80 15.77
C LEU A 1 1.33 -40.66 15.42
N GLN A 2 2.26 -41.25 16.19
CA GLN A 2 3.71 -41.18 15.89
C GLN A 2 4.11 -41.81 14.54
N VAL A 3 3.43 -42.88 14.12
CA VAL A 3 3.64 -43.52 12.80
C VAL A 3 3.32 -42.56 11.64
N VAL A 4 2.34 -41.68 11.84
CA VAL A 4 1.90 -40.68 10.85
C VAL A 4 2.90 -39.52 10.79
N LEU A 5 3.38 -39.03 11.94
CA LEU A 5 4.42 -37.98 11.99
C LEU A 5 5.73 -38.41 11.33
N ASN A 6 6.18 -39.66 11.58
CA ASN A 6 7.40 -40.19 10.95
C ASN A 6 7.27 -40.38 9.43
N SER A 7 6.05 -40.61 8.92
CA SER A 7 5.82 -40.70 7.47
C SER A 7 5.82 -39.32 6.82
N ILE A 8 5.28 -38.29 7.49
CA ILE A 8 5.34 -36.90 7.02
C ILE A 8 6.78 -36.38 6.96
N ILE A 9 7.58 -36.61 8.01
CA ILE A 9 8.96 -36.11 8.07
C ILE A 9 9.84 -36.71 6.96
N LYS A 10 9.65 -38.00 6.61
CA LYS A 10 10.39 -38.63 5.51
C LYS A 10 10.04 -38.04 4.14
N ALA A 11 8.82 -37.55 3.95
CA ALA A 11 8.39 -36.92 2.71
C ALA A 11 8.88 -35.47 2.56
N MET A 12 9.27 -34.79 3.65
CA MET A 12 9.76 -33.40 3.61
C MET A 12 11.19 -33.26 3.08
N VAL A 13 12.03 -34.29 3.22
CA VAL A 13 13.44 -34.26 2.80
C VAL A 13 13.63 -33.94 1.31
N PRO A 14 12.94 -34.60 0.35
CA PRO A 14 13.05 -34.23 -1.07
C PRO A 14 12.45 -32.85 -1.37
N LEU A 15 11.52 -32.37 -0.54
CA LEU A 15 10.91 -31.05 -0.69
C LEU A 15 11.88 -29.91 -0.34
N LEU A 16 12.89 -30.16 0.49
CA LEU A 16 13.86 -29.16 0.95
C LEU A 16 14.67 -28.58 -0.22
N HIS A 17 15.05 -29.40 -1.22
CA HIS A 17 15.76 -28.91 -2.40
C HIS A 17 14.92 -27.93 -3.22
N ILE A 18 13.62 -28.22 -3.36
CA ILE A 18 12.67 -27.36 -4.07
C ILE A 18 12.44 -26.07 -3.25
N ALA A 19 12.29 -26.18 -1.93
CA ALA A 19 12.15 -25.03 -1.04
C ALA A 19 13.36 -24.09 -1.09
N LEU A 20 14.58 -24.63 -1.18
CA LEU A 20 15.81 -23.84 -1.32
C LEU A 20 15.82 -23.06 -2.65
N LEU A 21 15.41 -23.69 -3.75
CA LEU A 21 15.28 -23.02 -5.04
C LEU A 21 14.25 -21.89 -4.99
N VAL A 22 13.09 -22.14 -4.39
CA VAL A 22 12.03 -21.13 -4.23
C VAL A 22 12.50 -19.96 -3.36
N LEU A 23 13.21 -20.24 -2.26
CA LEU A 23 13.78 -19.19 -1.40
C LEU A 23 14.78 -18.31 -2.16
N PHE A 24 15.65 -18.91 -2.97
CA PHE A 24 16.61 -18.16 -3.79
C PHE A 24 15.91 -17.25 -4.80
N VAL A 25 14.87 -17.76 -5.46
CA VAL A 25 14.06 -16.99 -6.41
C VAL A 25 13.34 -15.83 -5.71
N ILE A 26 12.78 -16.05 -4.51
CA ILE A 26 12.16 -14.99 -3.70
C ILE A 26 13.14 -13.86 -3.41
N ILE A 27 14.38 -14.18 -3.02
CA ILE A 27 15.39 -13.18 -2.69
C ILE A 27 15.73 -12.33 -3.92
N ILE A 28 15.91 -12.95 -5.09
CA ILE A 28 16.20 -12.21 -6.33
C ILE A 28 15.07 -11.25 -6.67
N TYR A 29 13.82 -11.72 -6.68
CA TYR A 29 12.68 -10.87 -7.00
C TYR A 29 12.43 -9.79 -5.96
N ALA A 30 12.70 -10.05 -4.68
CA ALA A 30 12.60 -9.05 -3.62
C ALA A 30 13.60 -7.91 -3.83
N ILE A 31 14.86 -8.20 -4.19
CA ILE A 31 15.88 -7.18 -4.48
C ILE A 31 15.47 -6.36 -5.72
N ILE A 32 15.03 -7.02 -6.80
CA ILE A 32 14.56 -6.32 -8.00
C ILE A 32 13.38 -5.40 -7.69
N GLY A 33 12.40 -5.87 -6.90
CA GLY A 33 11.25 -5.09 -6.50
C GLY A 33 11.61 -3.87 -5.64
N LEU A 34 12.55 -4.05 -4.70
CA LEU A 34 13.08 -2.96 -3.86
C LEU A 34 13.71 -1.85 -4.70
N GLU A 35 14.63 -2.18 -5.59
CA GLU A 35 15.34 -1.19 -6.41
C GLU A 35 14.39 -0.42 -7.34
N LEU A 36 13.34 -1.07 -7.84
CA LEU A 36 12.43 -0.47 -8.81
C LEU A 36 11.28 0.33 -8.18
N PHE A 37 10.78 -0.11 -7.02
CA PHE A 37 9.54 0.41 -6.43
C PHE A 37 9.71 1.07 -5.07
N MET A 38 10.94 1.34 -4.62
CA MET A 38 11.22 2.01 -3.35
C MET A 38 10.43 3.32 -3.20
N GLY A 39 9.60 3.40 -2.15
CA GLY A 39 8.85 4.61 -1.77
C GLY A 39 7.79 5.05 -2.78
N LYS A 40 7.53 4.27 -3.83
CA LYS A 40 6.53 4.62 -4.86
C LYS A 40 5.09 4.38 -4.38
N MET A 41 4.89 3.36 -3.54
CA MET A 41 3.57 2.96 -3.03
C MET A 41 3.04 3.83 -1.86
N HIS A 42 3.80 4.84 -1.44
CA HIS A 42 3.40 5.78 -0.37
C HIS A 42 2.67 7.03 -0.89
N LYS A 43 2.40 7.06 -2.21
CA LYS A 43 1.70 8.16 -2.88
C LYS A 43 0.25 7.80 -3.12
N THR A 44 -0.68 8.62 -2.64
CA THR A 44 -2.10 8.48 -2.99
C THR A 44 -2.72 9.85 -3.32
N CYS A 45 -3.95 9.82 -3.82
CA CYS A 45 -4.69 11.01 -4.18
C CYS A 45 -5.33 11.64 -2.95
N PHE A 46 -4.90 12.85 -2.61
CA PHE A 46 -5.49 13.68 -1.55
C PHE A 46 -6.25 14.86 -2.15
N PHE A 47 -7.28 15.36 -1.47
CA PHE A 47 -7.95 16.59 -1.88
C PHE A 47 -7.09 17.82 -1.53
N PHE A 48 -6.79 18.63 -2.54
CA PHE A 48 -6.09 19.89 -2.45
C PHE A 48 -7.10 21.04 -2.69
N LYS A 49 -7.54 21.70 -1.62
CA LYS A 49 -8.43 22.86 -1.71
C LYS A 49 -7.72 24.09 -1.13
N ASP A 50 -7.54 25.11 -1.96
CA ASP A 50 -7.10 26.47 -1.58
C ASP A 50 -5.82 26.56 -0.72
N GLY A 51 -4.75 25.86 -1.10
CA GLY A 51 -3.40 26.09 -0.57
C GLY A 51 -3.17 25.69 0.90
N HIS A 52 -4.15 25.10 1.57
CA HIS A 52 -3.98 24.59 2.93
C HIS A 52 -3.75 23.07 2.91
N LYS A 53 -2.53 22.67 3.29
CA LYS A 53 -2.24 21.26 3.61
C LYS A 53 -3.12 20.87 4.79
N GLY A 54 -3.90 19.81 4.61
CA GLY A 54 -4.78 19.25 5.64
C GLY A 54 -4.07 18.63 6.85
N GLN A 55 -2.90 19.14 7.22
CA GLN A 55 -2.08 18.67 8.33
C GLN A 55 -1.63 19.79 9.29
N ASP A 56 -1.83 21.08 8.97
CA ASP A 56 -1.05 22.10 9.68
C ASP A 56 -1.74 22.79 10.87
N PHE A 57 -3.03 22.55 11.24
CA PHE A 57 -3.58 23.25 12.43
C PHE A 57 -4.84 22.72 13.18
N ILE A 58 -5.54 21.65 12.77
CA ILE A 58 -7.00 21.52 13.10
C ILE A 58 -7.44 20.31 13.96
N PHE A 59 -6.54 19.58 14.63
CA PHE A 59 -7.00 18.54 15.59
C PHE A 59 -7.79 19.12 16.78
N ILE A 60 -7.42 20.33 17.22
CA ILE A 60 -8.07 21.01 18.35
C ILE A 60 -9.48 21.49 17.94
N ILE A 61 -9.63 22.19 16.81
CA ILE A 61 -10.93 22.74 16.38
C ILE A 61 -11.96 21.64 16.08
N CYS A 62 -11.54 20.51 15.48
CA CYS A 62 -12.46 19.40 15.16
C CYS A 62 -13.00 18.69 16.42
N SER A 63 -12.22 18.64 17.49
CA SER A 63 -12.62 18.08 18.79
C SER A 63 -13.57 19.03 19.54
N PHE A 64 -13.31 20.35 19.47
CA PHE A 64 -14.16 21.37 20.10
C PHE A 64 -15.51 21.55 19.38
N LEU A 65 -15.56 21.47 18.04
CA LEU A 65 -16.79 21.65 17.25
C LEU A 65 -17.74 20.44 17.25
N ALA A 66 -17.30 19.26 17.69
CA ALA A 66 -18.18 18.11 17.95
C ALA A 66 -19.21 18.38 19.07
N SER A 67 -19.09 19.50 19.79
CA SER A 67 -20.08 20.01 20.75
C SER A 67 -21.21 20.86 20.12
N GLY A 68 -21.28 20.98 18.79
CA GLY A 68 -22.53 21.27 18.09
C GLY A 68 -22.95 22.73 17.90
N ILE A 69 -22.07 23.63 17.45
CA ILE A 69 -22.43 25.06 17.33
C ILE A 69 -22.42 25.65 15.90
N TYR A 70 -21.89 25.02 14.85
CA TYR A 70 -22.00 25.62 13.50
C TYR A 70 -21.89 24.60 12.35
N SER A 71 -22.92 24.53 11.50
CA SER A 71 -22.87 23.86 10.19
C SER A 71 -22.32 24.87 9.20
N ASP A 72 -21.01 24.88 9.01
CA ASP A 72 -20.42 25.75 8.01
C ASP A 72 -19.33 25.03 7.23
N ARG A 73 -18.97 25.62 6.09
CA ARG A 73 -18.09 25.12 5.04
C ARG A 73 -16.78 24.45 5.54
N LEU A 74 -16.35 24.75 6.77
CA LEU A 74 -15.17 24.22 7.47
C LEU A 74 -15.34 22.80 8.07
N THR A 75 -16.55 22.36 8.43
CA THR A 75 -16.79 20.99 8.93
C THR A 75 -16.65 19.96 7.81
N LYS A 76 -16.95 20.36 6.56
CA LYS A 76 -16.69 19.52 5.37
C LYS A 76 -15.20 19.31 5.11
N SER A 77 -14.32 20.24 5.47
CA SER A 77 -12.87 20.10 5.27
C SER A 77 -12.21 19.09 6.21
N CYS A 78 -12.76 18.84 7.41
CA CYS A 78 -12.24 17.79 8.30
C CYS A 78 -12.55 16.36 7.82
N PHE A 79 -13.49 16.22 6.87
CA PHE A 79 -13.78 14.96 6.19
C PHE A 79 -12.90 14.73 4.95
N PHE A 80 -12.14 15.74 4.49
CA PHE A 80 -11.61 15.78 3.12
C PHE A 80 -10.09 15.51 3.00
N SER A 81 -9.36 15.34 4.10
CA SER A 81 -7.94 14.96 4.05
C SER A 81 -7.74 13.47 4.29
N GLY A 82 -8.65 12.65 3.77
CA GLY A 82 -8.42 11.22 3.57
C GLY A 82 -8.00 10.97 2.12
N PRO A 83 -7.40 9.80 1.81
CA PRO A 83 -7.45 9.29 0.45
C PRO A 83 -8.91 9.34 -0.03
N ILE A 84 -9.14 9.52 -1.34
CA ILE A 84 -10.48 9.35 -1.92
C ILE A 84 -11.01 8.02 -1.36
N SER A 85 -12.14 8.05 -0.65
CA SER A 85 -12.75 6.87 -0.02
C SER A 85 -13.35 5.96 -1.10
N GLU A 86 -12.52 5.47 -2.00
CA GLU A 86 -12.72 4.17 -2.62
C GLU A 86 -12.54 3.15 -1.50
N GLU A 87 -13.39 2.12 -1.52
CA GLU A 87 -13.42 1.01 -0.55
C GLU A 87 -12.04 0.32 -0.41
N LYS A 88 -11.10 0.58 -1.33
CA LYS A 88 -9.65 0.30 -1.25
C LYS A 88 -8.83 1.47 -1.84
N PRO A 89 -8.09 2.26 -1.05
CA PRO A 89 -7.23 3.33 -1.55
C PRO A 89 -6.08 2.78 -2.41
N ALA A 90 -5.70 3.54 -3.43
CA ALA A 90 -4.76 3.12 -4.48
C ALA A 90 -3.52 4.03 -4.56
N PRO A 91 -2.37 3.51 -5.03
CA PRO A 91 -1.23 4.33 -5.37
C PRO A 91 -1.51 5.17 -6.62
N CYS A 92 -0.91 6.37 -6.65
CA CYS A 92 -1.02 7.30 -7.78
C CYS A 92 0.34 7.58 -8.42
N ALA A 93 0.32 7.87 -9.72
CA ALA A 93 1.46 8.31 -10.48
C ALA A 93 1.52 9.85 -10.54
N PRO A 94 2.73 10.45 -10.54
CA PRO A 94 2.88 11.87 -10.80
C PRO A 94 2.38 12.22 -12.21
N SER A 95 1.97 13.46 -12.44
CA SER A 95 1.38 13.92 -13.72
C SER A 95 2.29 13.79 -14.96
N SER A 96 3.54 13.33 -14.79
CA SER A 96 4.53 13.11 -15.85
C SER A 96 4.74 11.62 -16.19
N ALA A 97 4.12 10.72 -15.44
CA ALA A 97 4.20 9.26 -15.63
C ALA A 97 2.89 8.74 -16.26
N HIS A 98 2.87 7.51 -16.78
CA HIS A 98 1.72 6.99 -17.53
C HIS A 98 0.65 6.31 -16.65
N GLY A 99 0.83 6.38 -15.33
CA GLY A 99 0.06 5.58 -14.38
C GLY A 99 -1.26 6.23 -13.99
N ARG A 100 -1.76 5.86 -12.81
CA ARG A 100 -3.05 6.38 -12.32
C ARG A 100 -2.92 7.85 -11.93
N HIS A 101 -3.57 8.72 -12.69
CA HIS A 101 -3.73 10.12 -12.31
C HIS A 101 -4.94 10.33 -11.42
N CYS A 102 -4.81 11.27 -10.50
CA CYS A 102 -5.90 11.67 -9.62
C CYS A 102 -6.99 12.39 -10.41
N SER A 103 -8.25 11.99 -10.20
CA SER A 103 -9.42 12.66 -10.77
C SER A 103 -10.36 13.05 -9.62
N PRO A 104 -10.93 14.27 -9.60
CA PRO A 104 -10.75 15.38 -10.55
C PRO A 104 -9.43 16.13 -10.31
N ALA A 105 -8.59 16.27 -11.34
CA ALA A 105 -7.26 16.87 -11.25
C ALA A 105 -7.22 18.33 -10.73
N ASN A 106 -8.36 19.04 -10.79
CA ASN A 106 -8.48 20.41 -10.27
C ASN A 106 -8.57 20.49 -8.75
N ILE A 107 -8.92 19.39 -8.07
CA ILE A 107 -9.16 19.36 -6.62
C ILE A 107 -8.40 18.21 -5.96
N THR A 108 -7.85 17.25 -6.70
CA THR A 108 -7.06 16.15 -6.13
C THR A 108 -5.62 16.17 -6.64
N GLN A 109 -4.67 15.95 -5.74
CA GLN A 109 -3.25 15.90 -6.05
C GLN A 109 -2.61 14.63 -5.47
N CYS A 110 -1.72 14.04 -6.25
CA CYS A 110 -0.94 12.87 -5.84
C CYS A 110 0.17 13.31 -4.87
N MET A 111 0.04 12.97 -3.59
CA MET A 111 0.97 13.35 -2.54
C MET A 111 1.47 12.14 -1.75
N MET A 112 2.67 12.27 -1.17
CA MET A 112 3.18 11.34 -0.16
C MET A 112 2.39 11.52 1.14
N GLY A 113 2.12 10.44 1.86
CA GLY A 113 1.41 10.49 3.14
C GLY A 113 0.47 9.31 3.39
N TRP A 114 0.46 8.34 2.48
CA TRP A 114 -0.26 7.08 2.67
C TRP A 114 0.70 6.02 3.18
N GLU A 115 0.28 5.24 4.19
CA GLU A 115 1.05 4.12 4.73
C GLU A 115 1.26 2.99 3.70
N GLY A 116 0.42 2.93 2.66
CA GLY A 116 0.49 1.94 1.60
C GLY A 116 -0.64 0.91 1.66
N PRO A 117 -0.73 0.01 0.68
CA PRO A 117 -1.80 -1.00 0.64
C PRO A 117 -1.69 -1.98 1.81
N ASN A 118 -2.84 -2.50 2.27
CA ASN A 118 -2.95 -3.41 3.42
C ASN A 118 -2.25 -2.85 4.68
N ASP A 119 -2.58 -1.60 5.06
CA ASP A 119 -1.99 -0.89 6.20
C ASP A 119 -0.45 -0.85 6.17
N GLY A 120 0.11 -0.71 4.96
CA GLY A 120 1.55 -0.64 4.75
C GLY A 120 2.30 -1.96 4.85
N ILE A 121 1.62 -3.12 4.87
CA ILE A 121 2.29 -4.43 4.86
C ILE A 121 2.85 -4.76 3.48
N THR A 122 2.04 -4.55 2.43
CA THR A 122 2.44 -4.85 1.05
C THR A 122 3.23 -3.68 0.47
N ASN A 123 4.53 -3.63 0.77
CA ASN A 123 5.44 -2.59 0.31
C ASN A 123 6.80 -3.15 -0.17
N PHE A 124 7.56 -2.32 -0.90
CA PHE A 124 8.91 -2.61 -1.41
C PHE A 124 9.96 -1.67 -0.80
N ASP A 125 9.71 -1.16 0.42
CA ASP A 125 10.56 -0.16 1.05
C ASP A 125 11.63 -0.79 1.94
N ASN A 126 11.38 -2.02 2.40
CA ASN A 126 12.32 -2.80 3.20
C ASN A 126 12.47 -4.22 2.65
N PHE A 127 13.62 -4.83 2.88
CA PHE A 127 13.91 -6.18 2.42
C PHE A 127 12.92 -7.23 2.95
N ALA A 128 12.54 -7.14 4.23
CA ALA A 128 11.60 -8.07 4.84
C ALA A 128 10.17 -7.95 4.27
N PHE A 129 9.67 -6.72 4.07
CA PHE A 129 8.34 -6.49 3.50
C PHE A 129 8.28 -6.81 2.01
N ALA A 130 9.36 -6.52 1.26
CA ALA A 130 9.51 -6.94 -0.13
C ALA A 130 9.46 -8.47 -0.25
N MET A 131 10.16 -9.19 0.64
CA MET A 131 10.14 -10.66 0.69
C MET A 131 8.74 -11.21 0.98
N LEU A 132 8.02 -10.62 1.95
CA LEU A 132 6.64 -11.01 2.29
C LEU A 132 5.69 -10.80 1.10
N THR A 133 5.80 -9.65 0.43
CA THR A 133 4.98 -9.31 -0.74
C THR A 133 5.24 -10.26 -1.92
N VAL A 134 6.51 -10.61 -2.17
CA VAL A 134 6.88 -11.60 -3.21
C VAL A 134 6.41 -13.00 -2.83
N PHE A 135 6.51 -13.39 -1.56
CA PHE A 135 5.98 -14.65 -1.07
C PHE A 135 4.46 -14.76 -1.30
N GLN A 136 3.72 -13.70 -0.95
CA GLN A 136 2.28 -13.58 -1.21
C GLN A 136 1.95 -13.71 -2.71
N CYS A 137 2.77 -13.15 -3.59
CA CYS A 137 2.59 -13.30 -5.04
C CYS A 137 2.80 -14.75 -5.50
N ILE A 138 3.82 -15.45 -4.98
CA ILE A 138 4.15 -16.83 -5.38
C ILE A 138 3.13 -17.84 -4.85
N THR A 139 2.53 -17.59 -3.68
CA THR A 139 1.43 -18.42 -3.13
C THR A 139 0.10 -18.22 -3.87
N MET A 140 0.07 -17.35 -4.89
CA MET A 140 -1.11 -17.04 -5.71
C MET A 140 -2.28 -16.43 -4.91
N GLU A 141 -2.00 -15.81 -3.77
CA GLU A 141 -3.01 -15.17 -2.94
C GLU A 141 -2.86 -13.64 -3.02
N GLY A 142 -3.85 -12.93 -3.58
CA GLY A 142 -3.79 -11.47 -3.70
C GLY A 142 -2.71 -10.92 -4.66
N TRP A 143 -2.07 -11.76 -5.48
CA TRP A 143 -1.05 -11.36 -6.45
C TRP A 143 -1.56 -10.37 -7.51
N THR A 144 -2.84 -10.49 -7.90
CA THR A 144 -3.48 -9.57 -8.86
C THR A 144 -3.54 -8.16 -8.30
N ASP A 145 -3.82 -8.00 -7.01
CA ASP A 145 -3.91 -6.69 -6.37
C ASP A 145 -2.55 -6.01 -6.37
N VAL A 146 -1.47 -6.75 -6.02
CA VAL A 146 -0.09 -6.26 -6.10
C VAL A 146 0.27 -5.85 -7.54
N LEU A 147 -0.09 -6.66 -8.53
CA LEU A 147 0.13 -6.33 -9.94
C LEU A 147 -0.59 -5.03 -10.33
N TYR A 148 -1.85 -4.87 -9.93
CA TYR A 148 -2.59 -3.63 -10.20
C TYR A 148 -1.90 -2.43 -9.53
N TRP A 149 -1.51 -2.53 -8.26
CA TRP A 149 -0.78 -1.45 -7.57
C TRP A 149 0.50 -1.03 -8.29
N VAL A 150 1.28 -2.00 -8.77
CA VAL A 150 2.50 -1.72 -9.55
C VAL A 150 2.17 -1.07 -10.89
N SER A 151 1.12 -1.52 -11.57
CA SER A 151 0.71 -0.95 -12.86
C SER A 151 0.28 0.52 -12.78
N LEU A 152 -0.25 0.95 -11.63
CA LEU A 152 -0.68 2.33 -11.41
C LEU A 152 0.51 3.29 -11.17
N LEU A 153 1.72 2.79 -10.96
CA LEU A 153 2.92 3.58 -10.65
C LEU A 153 3.79 3.95 -11.86
N GLN A 154 3.52 3.36 -13.02
CA GLN A 154 4.37 3.41 -14.23
C GLN A 154 3.94 4.53 -15.19
#